data_AF-A0A8H8RQ38-F1
#
_entry.id   AF-A0A8H8RQ38-F1
#
_cell.length_a   1.000
_cell.length_b   1.000
_cell.length_c   1.000
_cell.angle_alpha   90.00
_cell.angle_beta   90.00
_cell.angle_gamma   90.00
#
_symmetry.space_group_name_H-M   'P 1'
#
loop_
_entity.id
_entity.type
_entity.pdbx_description
1 polymer ?
#
loop_
_entity_poly.entity_id
_entity_poly.type
_entity_poly.pdbx_seq_one_letter_code
_entity_poly.pdbx_strand_id
1 'polypeptide(L)'
;MDFERHKPANFSESALNRHFKRAATVPIMSSYLKYVFGLLIASSVSALVHPGMLHTDDDFTRMKSKVDANTTPWITGWNMLIANSHSSLTYTASPLPIVYRGYDGTQRIK
;
A
#
# COMPACT_ATOMS: atom_id res chain seq x y z
N MET A 1 10.43 46.80 -9.86
CA MET A 1 11.03 45.55 -9.34
C MET A 1 10.67 44.52 -10.38
N ASP A 2 11.52 44.41 -11.38
CA ASP A 2 11.15 43.92 -12.71
C ASP A 2 11.59 42.46 -12.81
N PHE A 3 10.62 41.55 -12.91
CA PHE A 3 10.88 40.11 -12.94
C PHE A 3 10.86 39.63 -14.39
N GLU A 4 11.95 39.89 -15.11
CA GLU A 4 12.18 39.33 -16.44
C GLU A 4 12.38 37.81 -16.35
N ARG A 5 11.40 37.07 -16.84
CA ARG A 5 11.37 35.62 -16.87
C ARG A 5 12.31 35.11 -17.98
N HIS A 6 13.49 34.62 -17.60
CA HIS A 6 14.44 33.98 -18.52
C HIS A 6 13.82 32.77 -19.24
N LYS A 7 13.81 32.82 -20.57
CA LYS A 7 13.47 31.72 -21.48
C LYS A 7 14.65 30.75 -21.56
N PRO A 8 14.50 29.42 -21.31
CA PRO A 8 15.60 28.49 -21.49
C PRO A 8 15.88 28.23 -22.99
N ALA A 9 17.16 28.13 -23.31
CA ALA A 9 17.69 27.88 -24.65
C ALA A 9 17.29 26.49 -25.17
N ASN A 10 16.95 26.46 -26.46
CA ASN A 10 16.55 25.28 -27.22
C ASN A 10 17.72 24.28 -27.31
N PHE A 11 17.52 23.04 -26.88
CA PHE A 11 18.46 21.95 -27.15
C PHE A 11 18.31 21.53 -28.62
N SER A 12 19.40 21.63 -29.37
CA SER A 12 19.50 21.36 -30.81
C SER A 12 19.38 19.86 -31.10
N GLU A 13 18.36 19.52 -31.87
CA GLU A 13 17.95 18.21 -32.34
C GLU A 13 18.85 17.72 -33.51
N SER A 14 20.17 17.64 -33.29
CA SER A 14 21.17 17.50 -34.39
C SER A 14 22.13 16.31 -34.26
N ALA A 15 21.73 15.25 -33.57
CA ALA A 15 22.49 13.99 -33.50
C ALA A 15 21.76 12.79 -34.14
N LEU A 16 20.72 13.04 -34.92
CA LEU A 16 20.23 12.06 -35.89
C LEU A 16 21.22 12.03 -37.08
N ASN A 17 21.71 10.84 -37.39
CA ASN A 17 22.30 10.44 -38.68
C ASN A 17 23.81 10.71 -38.91
N ARG A 18 24.65 9.81 -38.41
CA ARG A 18 25.92 9.44 -39.08
C ARG A 18 26.08 7.93 -39.26
N HIS A 19 25.35 7.47 -40.27
CA HIS A 19 25.79 6.60 -41.38
C HIS A 19 26.96 5.61 -41.15
N PHE A 20 26.58 4.34 -40.98
CA PHE A 20 27.16 3.10 -41.54
C PHE A 20 28.67 3.00 -41.78
N LYS A 21 29.34 2.14 -40.98
CA LYS A 21 30.51 1.38 -41.43
C LYS A 21 30.42 -0.10 -41.06
N ARG A 22 30.15 -0.90 -42.11
CA ARG A 22 30.70 -2.23 -42.47
C ARG A 22 30.42 -3.45 -41.56
N ALA A 23 29.86 -4.46 -42.20
CA ALA A 23 29.56 -5.80 -41.70
C ALA A 23 30.77 -6.76 -41.76
N ALA A 24 30.87 -7.69 -40.79
CA ALA A 24 31.53 -9.00 -40.92
C ALA A 24 31.14 -9.96 -39.74
N THR A 25 30.14 -10.82 -39.97
CA THR A 25 30.19 -12.31 -39.86
C THR A 25 30.66 -13.03 -38.56
N VAL A 26 29.66 -13.54 -37.78
CA VAL A 26 29.46 -14.77 -36.91
C VAL A 26 30.45 -15.21 -35.80
N PRO A 27 30.05 -15.96 -34.72
CA PRO A 27 28.85 -16.83 -34.60
C PRO A 27 27.99 -16.71 -33.32
N ILE A 28 26.68 -16.86 -33.54
CA ILE A 28 25.76 -17.83 -32.90
C ILE A 28 26.21 -18.39 -31.53
N MET A 29 25.73 -17.78 -30.44
CA MET A 29 25.20 -18.51 -29.28
C MET A 29 24.57 -17.51 -28.29
N SER A 30 23.25 -17.33 -28.33
CA SER A 30 22.53 -16.83 -27.16
C SER A 30 21.06 -17.25 -27.22
N SER A 31 20.86 -18.55 -27.46
CA SER A 31 19.56 -19.23 -27.46
C SER A 31 19.04 -19.44 -26.03
N TYR A 32 18.94 -18.38 -25.23
CA TYR A 32 18.35 -18.43 -23.88
C TYR A 32 17.14 -17.48 -23.70
N LEU A 33 16.70 -16.82 -24.78
CA LEU A 33 15.62 -15.82 -24.71
C LEU A 33 14.20 -16.42 -24.76
N LYS A 34 14.03 -17.75 -24.79
CA LYS A 34 12.74 -18.40 -25.07
C LYS A 34 12.01 -19.08 -23.89
N TYR A 35 12.55 -19.12 -22.67
CA TYR A 35 11.95 -19.94 -21.59
C TYR A 35 11.80 -19.27 -20.21
N VAL A 36 12.00 -17.96 -20.05
CA VAL A 36 11.94 -17.33 -18.72
C VAL A 36 10.92 -16.19 -18.65
N PHE A 37 9.96 -16.15 -19.57
CA PHE A 37 8.85 -15.17 -19.58
C PHE A 37 7.50 -15.78 -19.19
N GLY A 38 7.48 -16.98 -18.65
CA GLY A 38 6.22 -17.62 -18.26
C GLY A 38 6.44 -18.50 -17.05
N LEU A 39 5.65 -18.22 -16.01
CA LEU A 39 5.51 -19.01 -14.79
C LEU A 39 6.48 -18.70 -13.65
N LEU A 40 6.23 -17.57 -12.98
CA LEU A 40 6.38 -17.52 -11.53
C LEU A 40 5.31 -16.58 -10.95
N ILE A 41 4.07 -17.05 -10.83
CA ILE A 41 3.21 -16.48 -9.78
C ILE A 41 3.71 -17.12 -8.49
N ALA A 42 4.82 -16.59 -7.96
CA ALA A 42 5.23 -16.88 -6.60
C ALA A 42 4.12 -16.32 -5.69
N SER A 43 3.41 -17.21 -5.00
CA SER A 43 2.56 -16.78 -3.90
C SER A 43 3.46 -16.17 -2.84
N SER A 44 3.40 -14.85 -2.65
CA SER A 44 4.14 -14.14 -1.63
C SER A 44 3.52 -14.41 -0.27
N VAL A 45 3.88 -15.55 0.35
CA VAL A 45 3.71 -15.73 1.79
C VAL A 45 4.73 -14.83 2.47
N SER A 46 4.35 -13.57 2.69
CA SER A 46 5.07 -12.70 3.61
C SER A 46 4.74 -13.13 5.04
N ALA A 47 5.77 -13.21 5.89
CA ALA A 47 5.53 -13.36 7.32
C ALA A 47 4.67 -12.19 7.83
N LEU A 48 3.78 -12.46 8.77
CA LEU A 48 3.05 -11.41 9.48
C LEU A 48 4.05 -10.64 10.37
N VAL A 49 4.70 -9.64 9.78
CA VAL A 49 5.50 -8.65 10.51
C VAL A 49 4.53 -7.77 11.28
N HIS A 50 4.75 -7.62 12.59
CA HIS A 50 3.91 -6.80 13.44
C HIS A 50 4.60 -5.45 13.68
N PRO A 51 3.85 -4.32 13.57
CA PRO A 51 2.48 -4.24 13.05
C PRO A 51 2.39 -4.50 11.55
N GLY A 52 1.27 -5.10 11.13
CA GLY A 52 1.04 -5.50 9.74
C GLY A 52 -0.44 -5.71 9.43
N MET A 53 -0.72 -6.31 8.26
CA MET A 53 -2.02 -6.32 7.58
C MET A 53 -2.39 -4.94 7.00
N LEU A 54 -3.42 -4.28 7.53
CA LEU A 54 -3.95 -3.03 6.98
C LEU A 54 -3.23 -1.77 7.49
N HIS A 55 -2.36 -1.91 8.49
CA HIS A 55 -1.70 -0.79 9.16
C HIS A 55 -0.19 -0.97 9.21
N THR A 56 0.52 0.16 9.12
CA THR A 56 1.98 0.27 9.28
C THR A 56 2.34 1.01 10.58
N ASP A 57 3.60 0.92 11.03
CA ASP A 57 4.11 1.72 12.16
C ASP A 57 3.94 3.23 11.94
N ASP A 58 4.16 3.69 10.71
CA ASP A 58 4.02 5.10 10.33
C ASP A 58 2.57 5.58 10.47
N ASP A 59 1.59 4.73 10.16
CA ASP A 59 0.18 5.06 10.33
C ASP A 59 -0.16 5.27 11.81
N PHE A 60 0.35 4.43 12.70
CA PHE A 60 0.15 4.58 14.14
C PHE A 60 0.82 5.85 14.68
N THR A 61 2.06 6.11 14.27
CA THR A 61 2.78 7.34 14.63
C THR A 61 2.02 8.59 14.19
N ARG A 62 1.51 8.59 12.95
CA ARG A 62 0.68 9.67 12.41
C ARG A 62 -0.59 9.88 13.25
N MET A 63 -1.34 8.81 13.53
CA MET A 63 -2.57 8.92 14.32
C MET A 63 -2.30 9.45 15.73
N LYS A 64 -1.26 8.93 16.41
CA LYS A 64 -0.87 9.40 17.74
C LYS A 64 -0.59 10.89 17.76
N SER A 65 0.23 11.38 16.81
CA SER A 65 0.55 12.82 16.70
C SER A 65 -0.70 13.70 16.56
N LYS A 66 -1.72 13.22 15.84
CA LYS A 66 -2.97 13.95 15.60
C LYS A 66 -3.89 13.96 16.82
N VAL A 67 -3.92 12.86 17.58
CA VAL A 67 -4.64 12.76 18.85
C VAL A 67 -3.99 13.64 19.90
N ASP A 68 -2.67 13.59 20.05
CA ASP A 68 -1.91 14.42 21.01
C ASP A 68 -2.11 15.92 20.71
N ALA A 69 -2.20 16.28 19.42
CA ALA A 69 -2.51 17.64 18.97
C ALA A 69 -4.01 18.02 19.05
N ASN A 70 -4.89 17.14 19.54
CA ASN A 70 -6.34 17.35 19.62
C ASN A 70 -7.00 17.73 18.27
N THR A 71 -6.50 17.19 17.17
CA THR A 71 -6.99 17.54 15.82
C THR A 71 -8.18 16.68 15.39
N THR A 72 -9.22 17.31 14.85
CA THR A 72 -10.37 16.65 14.22
C THR A 72 -9.99 16.17 12.81
N PRO A 73 -10.40 14.97 12.36
CA PRO A 73 -11.33 14.03 13.01
C PRO A 73 -10.72 13.02 13.99
N TRP A 74 -9.39 12.97 14.12
CA TRP A 74 -8.70 11.94 14.93
C TRP A 74 -9.11 11.95 16.40
N ILE A 75 -9.16 13.13 17.03
CA ILE A 75 -9.56 13.24 18.44
C ILE A 75 -11.02 12.82 18.65
N THR A 76 -11.91 13.10 17.69
CA THR A 76 -13.31 12.70 17.74
C THR A 76 -13.43 11.17 17.69
N GLY A 77 -12.73 10.51 16.76
CA GLY A 77 -12.69 9.05 16.69
C GLY A 77 -12.07 8.41 17.93
N TRP A 78 -10.98 8.98 18.45
CA TRP A 78 -10.36 8.53 19.69
C TRP A 78 -11.32 8.58 20.88
N ASN A 79 -12.04 9.69 21.04
CA ASN A 79 -13.03 9.86 22.10
C ASN A 79 -14.16 8.83 22.02
N MET A 80 -14.60 8.45 20.81
CA MET A 80 -15.59 7.39 20.62
C MET A 80 -15.04 6.01 21.03
N LEU A 81 -13.78 5.73 20.73
CA LEU A 81 -13.15 4.45 21.10
C LEU A 81 -12.98 4.31 22.61
N ILE A 82 -12.49 5.34 23.29
CA ILE A 82 -12.30 5.28 24.76
C ILE A 82 -13.62 5.28 25.53
N ALA A 83 -14.69 5.82 24.95
CA ALA A 83 -16.04 5.76 25.52
C ALA A 83 -16.72 4.40 25.33
N ASN A 84 -16.16 3.49 24.51
CA ASN A 84 -16.74 2.19 24.26
C ASN A 84 -16.58 1.26 25.49
N SER A 85 -17.69 0.77 26.02
CA SER A 85 -17.70 -0.14 27.17
C SER A 85 -16.89 -1.43 26.95
N HIS A 86 -16.78 -1.91 25.71
CA HIS A 86 -15.98 -3.09 25.37
C HIS A 86 -14.47 -2.83 25.42
N SER A 87 -14.05 -1.57 25.42
CA SER A 87 -12.66 -1.14 25.57
C SER A 87 -12.24 -0.94 27.02
N SER A 88 -13.17 -1.12 27.97
CA SER A 88 -12.88 -1.02 29.41
C SER A 88 -12.12 -2.25 29.93
N LEU A 89 -11.18 -2.02 30.86
CA LEU A 89 -10.53 -3.08 31.62
C LEU A 89 -11.49 -3.89 32.51
N THR A 90 -12.65 -3.33 32.83
CA THR A 90 -13.69 -3.99 33.63
C THR A 90 -14.74 -4.70 32.77
N TYR A 91 -14.55 -4.77 31.45
CA TYR A 91 -15.49 -5.42 30.56
C TYR A 91 -15.64 -6.91 30.89
N THR A 92 -16.89 -7.35 31.07
CA THR A 92 -17.23 -8.76 31.25
C THR A 92 -17.68 -9.33 29.91
N ALA A 93 -16.94 -10.31 29.38
CA ALA A 93 -17.30 -10.94 28.11
C ALA A 93 -18.63 -11.69 28.21
N SER A 94 -19.49 -11.52 27.19
CA SER A 94 -20.74 -12.27 27.03
C SER A 94 -20.67 -13.20 25.82
N PRO A 95 -19.96 -14.34 25.92
CA PRO A 95 -19.84 -15.28 24.81
C PRO A 95 -21.18 -15.97 24.53
N LEU A 96 -21.51 -16.14 23.25
CA LEU A 96 -22.67 -16.92 22.81
C LEU A 96 -22.21 -18.33 22.38
N PRO A 97 -22.92 -19.39 22.79
CA PRO A 97 -22.55 -20.76 22.42
C PRO A 97 -22.71 -21.02 20.91
N ILE A 98 -23.61 -20.29 20.25
CA ILE A 98 -23.87 -20.38 18.81
C ILE A 98 -24.04 -18.95 18.29
N VAL A 99 -23.33 -18.63 17.20
CA VAL A 99 -23.45 -17.36 16.49
C VAL A 99 -24.14 -17.62 15.15
N TYR A 100 -25.38 -17.14 15.01
CA TYR A 100 -26.13 -17.23 13.77
C TYR A 100 -25.75 -16.06 12.85
N ARG A 101 -25.27 -16.35 11.63
CA ARG A 101 -25.00 -15.35 10.58
C ARG A 101 -25.99 -15.51 9.44
N GLY A 102 -27.10 -14.77 9.50
CA GLY A 102 -28.14 -14.77 8.46
C GLY A 102 -29.55 -14.73 9.05
N TYR A 103 -30.52 -14.26 8.26
CA TYR A 103 -31.93 -14.20 8.63
C TYR A 103 -32.72 -15.14 7.74
N ASP A 104 -32.87 -16.40 8.15
CA ASP A 104 -33.90 -17.30 7.62
C ASP A 104 -35.20 -17.22 8.45
N GLY A 105 -35.26 -16.31 9.43
CA GLY A 105 -36.43 -16.07 10.28
C GLY A 105 -36.70 -17.13 11.35
N THR A 106 -35.88 -18.20 11.44
CA THR A 106 -36.16 -19.33 12.34
C THR A 106 -35.31 -19.36 13.62
N GLN A 107 -34.20 -18.61 13.66
CA GLN A 107 -33.21 -18.70 14.72
C GLN A 107 -33.17 -17.40 15.55
N ARG A 108 -33.93 -17.33 16.66
CA ARG A 108 -33.82 -16.25 17.63
C ARG A 108 -33.31 -16.80 18.95
N ILE A 109 -32.12 -16.36 19.35
CA ILE A 109 -31.62 -16.50 20.72
C ILE A 109 -32.56 -15.73 21.65
N LYS A 110 -33.09 -16.41 22.67
CA LYS A 110 -34.07 -15.90 23.63
C LYS A 110 -33.38 -15.24 24.82
#